data_AF-A0A7W3NTC3-F1
#
_entry.id   AF-A0A7W3NTC3-F1
#
_cell.length_a   1.000
_cell.length_b   1.000
_cell.length_c   1.000
_cell.angle_alpha   90.00
_cell.angle_beta   90.00
_cell.angle_gamma   90.00
#
_symmetry.space_group_name_H-M   'P 1'
#
loop_
_entity.id
_entity.type
_entity.pdbx_description
1 polymer ?
#
loop_
_entity_poly.entity_id
_entity_poly.type
_entity_poly.pdbx_seq_one_letter_code
_entity_poly.pdbx_strand_id
1 'polypeptide(L)'
;MNLDFSAEPLFSWYVVLLFISGAAMLILGVVNAGGLSKGWRAFNVIAGLGFMGYGIYLGFIFQGGTYIVFFKAFILPIMVIVNFFRSLSRRKATPAPQPMAAPAPYPMAGQQPMGAPVPQPAPAPERTV
;
A
#
# COMPACT_ATOMS: atom_id res chain seq x y z
N MET A 1 38.87 5.22 2.78
CA MET A 1 37.49 4.69 2.66
C MET A 1 37.56 3.23 3.06
N ASN A 2 36.66 2.75 3.93
CA ASN A 2 36.72 1.34 4.38
C ASN A 2 36.07 0.35 3.41
N LEU A 3 35.53 0.83 2.29
CA LEU A 3 34.95 -0.05 1.29
C LEU A 3 36.06 -0.68 0.46
N ASP A 4 36.41 -1.91 0.82
CA ASP A 4 37.26 -2.80 0.03
C ASP A 4 36.46 -4.05 -0.33
N PHE A 5 36.03 -4.13 -1.59
CA PHE A 5 35.23 -5.25 -2.10
C PHE A 5 36.06 -6.50 -2.38
N SER A 6 37.38 -6.37 -2.46
CA SER A 6 38.30 -7.48 -2.71
C SER A 6 38.73 -8.14 -1.40
N ALA A 7 39.02 -7.33 -0.38
CA ALA A 7 39.43 -7.81 0.94
C ALA A 7 38.24 -8.17 1.84
N GLU A 8 37.21 -7.32 1.87
CA GLU A 8 36.04 -7.48 2.75
C GLU A 8 34.71 -7.32 2.00
N PRO A 9 34.38 -8.26 1.09
CA PRO A 9 33.18 -8.17 0.25
C PRO A 9 31.87 -8.12 1.05
N LEU A 10 31.76 -8.87 2.15
CA LEU A 10 30.55 -8.90 2.99
C LEU A 10 30.32 -7.57 3.71
N PHE A 11 31.38 -6.99 4.26
CA PHE A 11 31.32 -5.67 4.91
C PHE A 11 30.91 -4.60 3.90
N SER A 12 31.60 -4.56 2.76
CA SER A 12 31.36 -3.56 1.72
C SER A 12 29.93 -3.65 1.17
N TRP A 13 29.42 -4.86 0.93
CA TRP A 13 28.02 -5.04 0.54
C TRP A 13 27.04 -4.64 1.63
N TYR A 14 27.32 -4.96 2.89
CA TYR A 14 26.49 -4.53 4.01
C TYR A 14 26.34 -3.02 4.05
N VAL A 15 27.45 -2.27 3.91
CA VAL A 15 27.41 -0.81 3.87
C VAL A 15 26.63 -0.28 2.67
N VAL A 16 26.80 -0.86 1.48
CA VAL A 16 26.00 -0.47 0.30
C VAL A 16 24.50 -0.72 0.51
N LEU A 17 24.13 -1.87 1.09
CA LEU A 17 22.74 -2.17 1.43
C LEU A 17 22.17 -1.16 2.43
N LEU A 18 22.97 -0.71 3.41
CA LEU A 18 22.59 0.36 4.33
C LEU A 18 22.30 1.66 3.59
N PHE A 19 23.16 2.05 2.64
CA PHE A 19 22.96 3.26 1.83
C PHE A 19 21.68 3.18 0.98
N ILE A 20 21.49 2.08 0.24
CA ILE A 20 20.31 1.90 -0.63
C ILE A 20 19.02 1.89 0.21
N SER A 21 19.01 1.16 1.32
CA SER A 21 17.84 1.06 2.19
C SER A 21 17.54 2.38 2.90
N GLY A 22 18.57 3.07 3.37
CA GLY A 22 18.46 4.39 3.98
C GLY A 22 17.86 5.40 3.01
N ALA A 23 18.39 5.46 1.78
CA ALA A 23 17.89 6.33 0.74
C ALA A 23 16.43 6.02 0.39
N ALA A 24 16.09 4.73 0.19
CA ALA A 24 14.72 4.33 -0.12
C ALA A 24 13.73 4.73 0.99
N MET A 25 14.07 4.51 2.26
CA MET A 25 13.21 4.90 3.38
C MET A 25 13.08 6.42 3.52
N LEU A 26 14.14 7.19 3.29
CA LEU A 26 14.07 8.65 3.27
C LEU A 26 13.14 9.14 2.15
N ILE A 27 13.31 8.62 0.93
CA ILE A 27 12.48 8.99 -0.22
C ILE A 27 11.01 8.67 0.07
N LEU A 28 10.70 7.47 0.57
CA LEU A 28 9.32 7.06 0.88
C LEU A 28 8.71 7.80 2.08
N GLY A 29 9.53 8.25 3.03
CA GLY A 29 9.08 9.09 4.14
C GLY A 29 8.72 10.51 3.68
N VAL A 30 9.53 11.08 2.79
CA VAL A 30 9.38 12.45 2.29
C VAL A 30 8.33 12.56 1.19
N VAL A 31 8.44 11.73 0.16
CA VAL A 31 7.46 11.66 -0.92
C VAL A 31 6.27 10.88 -0.36
N ASN A 32 5.11 11.51 -0.21
CA ASN A 32 3.89 10.86 0.32
C ASN A 32 3.33 9.82 -0.68
N ALA A 33 4.13 8.82 -0.99
CA ALA A 33 3.87 7.84 -2.02
C ALA A 33 3.15 6.66 -1.36
N GLY A 34 1.94 6.34 -1.84
CA GLY A 34 1.20 5.18 -1.34
C GLY A 34 0.16 5.43 -0.24
N GLY A 35 -0.02 6.67 0.23
CA GLY A 35 -1.03 6.98 1.28
C GLY A 35 -0.58 6.60 2.70
N LEU A 36 0.73 6.62 2.94
CA LEU A 36 1.33 6.22 4.20
C LEU A 36 0.96 7.23 5.31
N SER A 37 0.54 6.74 6.48
CA SER A 37 0.13 7.62 7.59
C SER A 37 1.31 8.48 8.07
N LYS A 38 1.01 9.64 8.67
CA LYS A 38 2.04 10.58 9.17
C LYS A 38 3.05 9.88 10.10
N GLY A 39 2.57 9.00 10.98
CA GLY A 39 3.43 8.23 11.90
C GLY A 39 4.37 7.29 11.16
N TRP A 40 3.87 6.53 10.19
CA TRP A 40 4.71 5.65 9.38
C TRP A 40 5.73 6.42 8.53
N ARG A 41 5.40 7.62 8.05
CA ARG A 41 6.34 8.48 7.34
C ARG A 41 7.47 8.96 8.25
N ALA A 42 7.13 9.46 9.44
CA ALA A 42 8.12 9.85 10.43
C ALA A 42 9.04 8.67 10.80
N PHE A 43 8.46 7.48 10.99
CA PHE A 43 9.22 6.27 11.24
C PHE A 43 10.20 5.95 10.09
N ASN A 44 9.75 6.01 8.83
CA ASN A 44 10.62 5.78 7.66
C ASN A 44 11.75 6.81 7.59
N VAL A 45 11.50 8.08 7.92
CA VAL A 45 12.57 9.09 7.95
C VAL A 45 13.59 8.77 9.03
N ILE A 46 13.16 8.49 10.26
CA ILE A 46 14.05 8.17 11.39
C ILE A 46 14.85 6.91 11.09
N ALA A 47 14.18 5.85 10.62
CA ALA A 47 14.84 4.62 10.22
C ALA A 47 15.83 4.89 9.08
N GLY A 48 15.43 5.62 8.03
CA GLY A 48 16.28 5.98 6.91
C GLY A 48 17.54 6.74 7.33
N LEU A 49 17.41 7.70 8.25
CA LEU A 49 18.55 8.41 8.85
C LEU A 49 19.46 7.46 9.66
N GLY A 50 18.90 6.51 10.40
CA GLY A 50 19.67 5.49 11.11
C GLY A 50 20.48 4.60 10.16
N PHE A 51 19.84 4.11 9.09
CA PHE A 51 20.52 3.30 8.06
C PHE A 51 21.61 4.10 7.34
N MET A 52 21.30 5.34 6.92
CA MET A 52 22.24 6.23 6.24
C MET A 52 23.41 6.61 7.15
N GLY A 53 23.12 7.02 8.39
CA GLY A 53 24.10 7.41 9.38
C GLY A 53 25.03 6.26 9.75
N TYR A 54 24.50 5.05 9.94
CA TYR A 54 25.32 3.87 10.22
C TYR A 54 26.18 3.46 9.02
N GLY A 55 25.64 3.54 7.80
CA GLY A 55 26.40 3.30 6.57
C GLY A 55 27.54 4.30 6.40
N ILE A 56 27.30 5.59 6.65
CA ILE A 56 28.32 6.63 6.63
C ILE A 56 29.39 6.36 7.69
N TYR A 57 28.98 6.06 8.92
CA TYR A 57 29.89 5.73 10.01
C TYR A 57 30.82 4.57 9.63
N LEU A 58 30.27 3.45 9.18
CA LEU A 58 31.07 2.28 8.80
C LEU A 58 31.93 2.54 7.55
N GLY A 59 31.39 3.16 6.51
CA GLY A 59 32.09 3.34 5.24
C GLY A 59 33.23 4.38 5.28
N PHE A 60 33.10 5.40 6.13
CA PHE A 60 33.99 6.57 6.09
C PHE A 60 34.67 6.94 7.40
N ILE A 61 34.05 6.66 8.56
CA ILE A 61 34.54 7.14 9.87
C ILE A 61 35.21 6.01 10.66
N PHE A 62 34.67 4.80 10.58
CA PHE A 62 35.20 3.62 11.25
C PHE A 62 36.66 3.37 10.79
N GLN A 63 37.50 2.78 11.63
CA GLN A 63 38.93 2.58 11.30
C GLN A 63 39.37 1.13 11.52
N GLY A 64 38.42 0.23 11.77
CA GLY A 64 38.67 -1.17 12.11
C GLY A 64 38.22 -1.53 13.52
N GLY A 65 38.19 -2.83 13.80
CA GLY A 65 37.67 -3.41 15.04
C GLY A 65 36.43 -4.27 14.80
N THR A 66 35.62 -4.46 15.83
CA THR A 66 34.37 -5.24 15.73
C THR A 66 33.19 -4.33 15.43
N TYR A 67 32.39 -4.68 14.44
CA TYR A 67 31.12 -4.05 14.12
C TYR A 67 29.98 -5.06 14.24
N ILE A 68 28.76 -4.57 14.43
CA ILE A 68 27.58 -5.41 14.57
C ILE A 68 26.76 -5.32 13.30
N VAL A 69 26.50 -6.47 12.70
CA VAL A 69 25.70 -6.56 11.48
C VAL A 69 24.26 -6.91 11.83
N PHE A 70 23.36 -5.98 11.56
CA PHE A 70 21.93 -6.18 11.78
C PHE A 70 21.21 -6.56 10.49
N PHE A 71 21.53 -7.70 9.86
CA PHE A 71 20.87 -8.11 8.62
C PHE A 71 19.34 -8.17 8.74
N LYS A 72 18.83 -8.53 9.93
CA LYS A 72 17.39 -8.56 10.24
C LYS A 72 16.73 -7.17 10.13
N ALA A 73 17.50 -6.09 10.31
CA ALA A 73 16.98 -4.73 10.15
C ALA A 73 16.53 -4.44 8.72
N PHE A 74 17.11 -5.12 7.70
CA PHE A 74 16.71 -4.93 6.30
C PHE A 74 15.35 -5.54 5.92
N ILE A 75 14.78 -6.39 6.78
CA ILE A 75 13.44 -6.94 6.53
C ILE A 75 12.43 -5.79 6.40
N LEU A 76 12.56 -4.78 7.26
CA LEU A 76 11.67 -3.63 7.27
C LEU A 76 11.71 -2.82 5.96
N PRO A 77 12.86 -2.29 5.50
CA PRO A 77 12.92 -1.55 4.24
C PRO A 77 12.44 -2.41 3.06
N ILE A 78 12.79 -3.69 3.01
CA ILE A 78 12.33 -4.58 1.94
C ILE A 78 10.80 -4.70 1.95
N MET A 79 10.19 -4.94 3.11
CA MET A 79 8.72 -5.02 3.22
C MET A 79 8.04 -3.72 2.80
N VAL A 80 8.58 -2.57 3.21
CA VAL A 80 8.04 -1.26 2.84
C VAL A 80 8.11 -1.06 1.33
N ILE A 81 9.24 -1.37 0.70
CA ILE A 81 9.43 -1.27 -0.75
C ILE A 81 8.47 -2.20 -1.51
N VAL A 82 8.37 -3.46 -1.10
CA VAL A 82 7.45 -4.42 -1.73
C VAL A 82 6.00 -3.97 -1.60
N ASN A 83 5.60 -3.50 -0.42
CA ASN A 83 4.25 -2.98 -0.19
C ASN A 83 3.98 -1.74 -1.04
N PHE A 84 4.97 -0.87 -1.22
CA PHE A 84 4.88 0.30 -2.08
C PHE A 84 4.59 -0.09 -3.54
N PHE A 85 5.39 -0.98 -4.13
CA PHE A 85 5.16 -1.46 -5.51
C PHE A 85 3.83 -2.21 -5.66
N ARG A 86 3.45 -2.99 -4.65
CA ARG A 86 2.14 -3.68 -4.63
C ARG A 86 0.98 -2.68 -4.61
N SER A 87 1.11 -1.57 -3.87
CA SER A 87 0.11 -0.50 -3.84
C SER A 87 -0.01 0.20 -5.20
N LEU A 88 1.12 0.42 -5.89
CA LEU A 88 1.16 1.04 -7.21
C LEU A 88 0.48 0.15 -8.26
N SER A 89 0.71 -1.15 -8.20
CA SER A 89 0.10 -2.14 -9.11
C SER A 89 -1.41 -2.20 -8.94
N ARG A 90 -1.92 -2.15 -7.70
CA ARG A 90 -3.37 -2.13 -7.43
C ARG A 90 -4.04 -0.88 -7.99
N ARG A 91 -3.41 0.30 -7.89
CA ARG A 91 -3.96 1.55 -8.44
C ARG A 91 -4.13 1.52 -9.95
N LYS A 92 -3.24 0.83 -10.67
CA LYS A 92 -3.37 0.63 -12.12
C LYS A 92 -4.50 -0.33 -12.49
N ALA A 93 -4.84 -1.26 -11.59
CA ALA A 93 -5.86 -2.28 -11.81
C ALA A 93 -7.27 -1.86 -11.39
N THR A 94 -7.44 -0.77 -10.62
CA THR A 94 -8.77 -0.26 -10.26
C THR A 94 -9.38 0.46 -11.47
N PRO A 95 -10.46 -0.05 -12.09
CA PRO A 95 -11.22 0.71 -13.07
C PRO A 95 -11.77 1.97 -12.40
N ALA A 96 -11.85 3.09 -13.12
CA ALA A 96 -12.48 4.30 -12.61
C ALA A 96 -13.83 3.94 -11.96
N PRO A 97 -14.18 4.52 -10.79
CA PRO A 97 -15.49 4.32 -10.20
C PRO A 97 -16.52 4.59 -11.30
N GLN A 98 -17.26 3.56 -11.73
CA GLN A 98 -18.36 3.79 -12.64
C GLN A 98 -19.29 4.75 -11.90
N PRO A 99 -19.66 5.90 -12.49
CA PRO A 99 -20.62 6.79 -11.85
C PRO A 99 -21.84 5.93 -11.54
N MET A 100 -22.09 5.75 -10.24
CA MET A 100 -23.30 5.08 -9.79
C MET A 100 -24.44 5.90 -10.37
N ALA A 101 -25.10 5.34 -11.39
CA ALA A 101 -26.18 6.03 -12.08
C ALA A 101 -27.15 6.50 -11.00
N ALA A 102 -27.40 7.81 -10.96
CA ALA A 102 -28.39 8.38 -10.06
C ALA A 102 -29.68 7.56 -10.22
N PRO A 103 -30.35 7.14 -9.13
CA PRO A 103 -31.63 6.46 -9.23
C PRO A 103 -32.55 7.32 -10.11
N ALA A 104 -32.96 6.75 -11.24
CA ALA A 104 -33.78 7.45 -12.22
C ALA A 104 -35.03 8.01 -11.52
N PRO A 105 -35.42 9.27 -11.76
CA PRO A 105 -36.65 9.82 -11.22
C PRO A 105 -37.80 8.93 -11.65
N TYR A 106 -38.55 8.41 -10.67
CA TYR A 106 -39.80 7.70 -10.90
C TYR A 106 -40.67 8.57 -11.82
N PRO A 107 -41.10 8.07 -12.99
CA PRO A 107 -42.03 8.82 -13.80
C PRO A 107 -43.33 8.92 -13.01
N MET A 108 -43.64 10.12 -12.52
CA MET A 108 -44.99 10.53 -12.14
C MET A 108 -45.82 10.52 -13.43
N ALA A 109 -46.24 9.33 -13.85
CA ALA A 109 -47.21 9.15 -14.90
C ALA A 109 -48.55 9.64 -14.35
N GLY A 110 -48.96 10.82 -14.81
CA GLY A 110 -50.25 11.40 -14.49
C GLY A 110 -51.40 10.43 -14.78
N GLN A 111 -52.39 10.49 -13.89
CA GLN A 111 -53.81 10.24 -14.16
C GLN A 111 -54.10 9.09 -15.13
N GLN A 112 -54.16 7.86 -14.61
CA GLN A 112 -54.83 6.77 -15.31
C GLN A 112 -56.34 7.05 -15.31
N PRO A 113 -57.01 7.08 -16.48
CA PRO A 113 -58.45 7.22 -16.55
C PRO A 113 -59.11 5.96 -15.96
N MET A 114 -60.14 6.22 -15.17
CA MET A 114 -61.00 5.25 -14.50
C MET A 114 -61.68 4.33 -15.53
N GLY A 115 -61.54 2.99 -15.40
CA GLY A 115 -62.49 2.04 -15.99
C GLY A 115 -61.92 0.77 -16.63
N ALA A 116 -61.96 -0.35 -15.90
CA ALA A 116 -62.40 -1.66 -16.39
C ALA A 116 -62.60 -2.62 -15.18
N PRO A 117 -63.75 -3.29 -15.02
CA PRO A 117 -63.95 -4.25 -13.94
C PRO A 117 -63.06 -5.48 -14.14
N VAL A 118 -62.29 -5.84 -13.12
CA VAL A 118 -61.46 -7.05 -13.11
C VAL A 118 -62.37 -8.27 -12.91
N PRO A 119 -62.27 -9.35 -13.71
CA PRO A 119 -63.07 -10.56 -13.48
C PRO A 119 -62.61 -11.24 -12.18
N GLN A 120 -63.54 -11.47 -11.26
CA GLN A 120 -63.29 -12.23 -10.04
C GLN A 120 -62.99 -13.70 -10.38
N PRO A 121 -61.89 -14.28 -9.84
CA PRO A 121 -61.65 -15.72 -9.92
C PRO A 121 -62.71 -16.47 -9.11
N ALA A 122 -63.33 -17.48 -9.71
CA ALA A 122 -64.32 -18.33 -9.07
C ALA A 122 -63.71 -19.10 -7.87
N PRO A 123 -64.43 -19.26 -6.75
CA PRO A 123 -63.93 -20.00 -5.59
C PRO A 123 -63.78 -21.49 -5.93
N ALA A 124 -62.63 -22.03 -5.56
CA ALA A 124 -62.33 -23.45 -5.70
C ALA A 124 -63.25 -24.28 -4.79
N PRO A 125 -63.82 -25.41 -5.28
CA PRO A 125 -64.69 -26.24 -4.46
C PRO A 125 -63.88 -26.95 -3.36
N GLU A 126 -64.25 -26.70 -2.11
CA GLU A 126 -63.85 -27.49 -0.95
C GLU A 126 -64.19 -28.97 -1.19
N ARG A 127 -63.16 -29.81 -1.28
CA ARG A 127 -63.32 -31.26 -1.20
C ARG A 127 -63.31 -31.67 0.26
N THR A 128 -64.50 -31.78 0.83
CA THR A 128 -64.81 -32.70 1.92
C THR A 128 -64.75 -34.13 1.35
N VAL A 129 -63.88 -35.00 1.87
CA VAL A 129 -64.10 -35.99 2.96
C VAL A 129 -62.75 -36.58 3.36
#